data_AF-H0TMP6-F1
#
_entry.id   AF-H0TMP6-F1
#
_cell.length_a   1.000
_cell.length_b   1.000
_cell.length_c   1.000
_cell.angle_alpha   90.00
_cell.angle_beta   90.00
_cell.angle_gamma   90.00
#
_symmetry.space_group_name_H-M   'P 1'
#
loop_
_entity.id
_entity.type
_entity.pdbx_description
1 polymer ?
#
loop_
_entity_poly.entity_id
_entity_poly.type
_entity_poly.pdbx_seq_one_letter_code
_entity_poly.pdbx_strand_id
1 'polypeptide(L)'
;MWQALAWICTLAALTCDAAPDVAIIQAAYERAGTSGSTLHDKGLRVLSAKCHDHGTNAFLCEVTFISTSDQAQQLYLDIVAVTRTEDGWVLTSGLCRR
;
A
#
# COMPACT_ATOMS: atom_id res chain seq x y z
N MET A 1 -8.58 -51.38 -9.94
CA MET A 1 -7.58 -50.32 -9.76
C MET A 1 -7.79 -49.28 -10.85
N TRP A 2 -8.43 -48.16 -10.55
CA TRP A 2 -8.58 -47.05 -11.49
C TRP A 2 -8.56 -45.75 -10.67
N GLN A 3 -7.43 -45.06 -10.71
CA GLN A 3 -7.25 -43.79 -9.99
C GLN A 3 -7.86 -42.68 -10.85
N ALA A 4 -8.99 -42.15 -10.42
CA ALA A 4 -9.51 -40.88 -10.91
C ALA A 4 -8.81 -39.77 -10.13
N LEU A 5 -7.75 -39.22 -10.74
CA LEU A 5 -7.17 -37.92 -10.41
C LEU A 5 -8.21 -36.84 -10.71
N ALA A 6 -9.07 -36.53 -9.74
CA ALA A 6 -10.02 -35.43 -9.81
C ALA A 6 -9.31 -34.13 -9.36
N TRP A 7 -8.64 -33.51 -10.34
CA TRP A 7 -8.58 -32.07 -10.58
C TRP A 7 -8.86 -31.17 -9.37
N ILE A 8 -7.77 -30.71 -8.74
CA ILE A 8 -7.78 -29.54 -7.88
C ILE A 8 -8.06 -28.34 -8.79
N CYS A 9 -9.33 -27.93 -8.87
CA CYS A 9 -9.67 -26.62 -9.40
C CYS A 9 -9.06 -25.58 -8.47
N THR A 10 -7.92 -25.06 -8.88
CA THR A 10 -7.29 -23.85 -8.36
C THR A 10 -8.33 -22.74 -8.31
N LEU A 11 -8.80 -22.44 -7.10
CA LEU A 11 -9.42 -21.16 -6.76
C LEU A 11 -8.34 -20.07 -6.85
N ALA A 12 -7.85 -19.79 -8.05
CA ALA A 12 -7.36 -18.47 -8.39
C ALA A 12 -8.60 -17.59 -8.54
N ALA A 13 -9.21 -17.28 -7.40
CA ALA A 13 -10.32 -16.35 -7.34
C ALA A 13 -9.78 -15.00 -7.85
N LEU A 14 -10.20 -14.66 -9.07
CA LEU A 14 -10.69 -13.34 -9.45
C LEU A 14 -10.10 -12.24 -8.58
N THR A 15 -8.93 -11.72 -8.96
CA THR A 15 -8.50 -10.41 -8.50
C THR A 15 -9.47 -9.40 -9.11
N CYS A 16 -10.63 -9.20 -8.47
CA CYS A 16 -11.17 -7.84 -8.39
C CYS A 16 -10.01 -6.97 -7.96
N ASP A 17 -9.70 -5.92 -8.71
CA ASP A 17 -8.66 -4.96 -8.35
C ASP A 17 -9.02 -4.34 -7.01
N ALA A 18 -8.61 -5.03 -5.95
CA ALA A 18 -8.91 -4.65 -4.59
C ALA A 18 -8.12 -3.39 -4.30
N ALA A 19 -8.78 -2.45 -3.64
CA ALA A 19 -8.13 -1.24 -3.16
C ALA A 19 -6.86 -1.61 -2.37
N PRO A 20 -5.78 -0.82 -2.51
CA PRO A 20 -4.52 -1.16 -1.88
C PRO A 20 -4.67 -1.19 -0.35
N ASP A 21 -4.15 -2.24 0.28
CA ASP A 21 -4.19 -2.42 1.73
C ASP A 21 -2.93 -1.83 2.42
N VAL A 22 -2.88 -1.92 3.76
CA VAL A 22 -1.76 -1.41 4.55
C VAL A 22 -0.40 -1.96 4.09
N ALA A 23 -0.32 -3.24 3.73
CA ALA A 23 0.93 -3.86 3.31
C ALA A 23 1.39 -3.32 1.97
N ILE A 24 0.47 -3.13 1.04
CA ILE A 24 0.73 -2.50 -0.26
C ILE A 24 1.21 -1.06 -0.09
N ILE A 25 0.51 -0.27 0.73
CA ILE A 25 0.88 1.13 0.99
C ILE A 25 2.25 1.21 1.67
N GLN A 26 2.53 0.38 2.67
CA GLN A 26 3.83 0.32 3.33
C GLN A 26 4.96 -0.05 2.35
N ALA A 27 4.75 -1.01 1.47
CA ALA A 27 5.76 -1.40 0.48
C ALA A 27 6.03 -0.27 -0.54
N ALA A 28 4.98 0.41 -1.00
CA ALA A 28 5.13 1.58 -1.87
C ALA A 28 5.85 2.74 -1.16
N TYR A 29 5.58 2.92 0.13
CA TYR A 29 6.25 3.88 1.02
C TYR A 29 7.75 3.61 1.15
N GLU A 30 8.14 2.40 1.52
CA GLU A 30 9.56 2.08 1.64
C GLU A 30 10.30 2.16 0.30
N ARG A 31 9.63 1.79 -0.80
CA ARG A 31 10.21 1.95 -2.14
C ARG A 31 10.49 3.43 -2.45
N ALA A 32 9.59 4.34 -2.08
CA ALA A 32 9.82 5.77 -2.20
C ALA A 32 11.05 6.23 -1.39
N GLY A 33 11.30 5.64 -0.22
CA GLY A 33 12.53 5.86 0.56
C GLY A 33 13.80 5.40 -0.17
N THR A 34 13.75 4.23 -0.82
CA THR A 34 14.90 3.70 -1.58
C THR A 34 15.24 4.50 -2.83
N SER A 35 14.26 5.16 -3.46
CA SER A 35 14.47 6.03 -4.61
C SER A 35 14.92 7.44 -4.26
N GLY A 36 15.03 7.78 -2.97
CA GLY A 36 15.34 9.13 -2.50
C GLY A 36 14.19 10.11 -2.71
N SER A 37 12.96 9.62 -2.87
CA SER A 37 11.77 10.46 -2.97
C SER A 37 11.61 11.31 -1.71
N THR A 38 11.09 12.53 -1.87
CA THR A 38 10.69 13.33 -0.71
C THR A 38 9.50 12.70 0.01
N LEU A 39 8.70 11.84 -0.64
CA LEU A 39 7.48 11.24 -0.10
C LEU A 39 7.71 10.14 0.97
N HIS A 40 8.90 10.08 1.58
CA HIS A 40 9.26 9.10 2.61
C HIS A 40 9.91 9.78 3.81
N ASP A 41 9.55 9.31 5.00
CA ASP A 41 10.16 9.66 6.27
C ASP A 41 10.52 8.35 7.01
N LYS A 42 11.81 8.19 7.34
CA LYS A 42 12.33 6.98 8.02
C LYS A 42 11.80 6.81 9.45
N GLY A 43 11.27 7.88 10.04
CA GLY A 43 10.67 7.87 11.37
C GLY A 43 9.19 7.49 11.37
N LEU A 44 8.58 7.24 10.21
CA LEU A 44 7.15 6.94 10.10
C LEU A 44 6.92 5.53 9.56
N ARG A 45 5.86 4.89 10.06
CA ARG A 45 5.37 3.61 9.56
C ARG A 45 3.87 3.67 9.36
N VAL A 46 3.36 3.03 8.31
CA VAL A 46 1.92 2.91 8.05
C VAL A 46 1.27 2.03 9.12
N LEU A 47 0.25 2.56 9.79
CA LEU A 47 -0.55 1.87 10.79
C LEU A 47 -1.91 1.42 10.21
N SER A 48 -2.55 2.28 9.42
CA SER A 48 -3.82 1.98 8.76
C SER A 48 -3.90 2.70 7.42
N ALA A 49 -4.67 2.12 6.49
CA ALA A 49 -4.94 2.69 5.18
C ALA A 49 -6.39 2.41 4.81
N LYS A 50 -7.11 3.45 4.40
CA LYS A 50 -8.46 3.34 3.84
C LYS A 50 -8.45 4.01 2.47
N CYS A 51 -8.55 3.21 1.43
CA CYS A 51 -8.39 3.67 0.06
C CYS A 51 -9.73 3.73 -0.67
N HIS A 52 -9.87 4.77 -1.48
CA HIS A 52 -11.02 4.99 -2.34
C HIS A 52 -10.54 5.10 -3.78
N ASP A 53 -11.32 4.52 -4.70
CA ASP A 53 -11.04 4.59 -6.12
C ASP A 53 -11.01 6.04 -6.59
N HIS A 54 -9.98 6.39 -7.36
CA HIS A 54 -9.78 7.72 -7.93
C HIS A 54 -9.36 7.58 -9.41
N GLY A 55 -10.15 6.82 -10.17
CA GLY A 55 -9.92 6.52 -11.59
C GLY A 55 -9.43 5.09 -11.82
N THR A 56 -9.07 4.77 -13.07
CA THR A 56 -8.84 3.38 -13.51
C THR A 56 -7.73 2.66 -12.76
N ASN A 57 -6.64 3.35 -12.40
CA ASN A 57 -5.46 2.75 -11.76
C ASN A 57 -4.94 3.59 -10.58
N ALA A 58 -5.73 4.53 -10.08
CA ALA A 58 -5.31 5.49 -9.07
C ALA A 58 -6.28 5.46 -7.89
N PHE A 59 -5.73 5.54 -6.69
CA PHE A 59 -6.45 5.49 -5.43
C PHE A 59 -6.03 6.65 -4.54
N LEU A 60 -6.99 7.21 -3.81
CA LEU A 60 -6.73 8.14 -2.71
C LEU A 60 -6.91 7.38 -1.40
N CYS A 61 -5.84 7.31 -0.61
CA CYS A 61 -5.80 6.58 0.64
C CYS A 61 -5.70 7.53 1.82
N GLU A 62 -6.66 7.45 2.73
CA GLU A 62 -6.53 8.00 4.08
C GLU A 62 -5.59 7.09 4.85
N VAL A 63 -4.39 7.57 5.16
CA VAL A 63 -3.34 6.79 5.81
C VAL A 63 -3.04 7.36 7.18
N THR A 64 -3.03 6.49 8.18
CA THR A 64 -2.48 6.80 9.51
C THR A 64 -1.06 6.28 9.56
N PHE A 65 -0.12 7.16 9.86
CA PHE A 65 1.25 6.82 10.18
C PHE A 65 1.47 6.90 11.69
N ILE A 66 2.39 6.09 12.19
CA ILE A 66 2.88 6.14 13.56
C ILE A 66 4.36 6.49 13.54
N SER A 67 4.76 7.42 14.41
CA SER A 67 6.19 7.68 14.63
C SER A 67 6.85 6.50 15.34
N THR A 68 7.94 6.02 14.76
CA THR A 68 8.82 5.00 15.33
C THR A 68 10.02 5.60 16.05
N SER A 69 10.25 6.91 15.90
CA SER A 69 11.36 7.65 16.53
C SER A 69 10.94 8.41 17.79
N ASP A 70 9.65 8.72 17.94
CA ASP A 70 9.10 9.40 19.10
C ASP A 70 8.64 8.40 20.17
N GLN A 71 9.03 8.63 21.42
CA GLN A 71 8.57 7.83 22.56
C GLN A 71 7.07 7.97 22.80
N ALA A 72 6.47 9.08 22.36
CA ALA A 72 5.03 9.31 22.46
C ALA A 72 4.21 8.57 21.39
N GLN A 73 4.86 7.87 20.43
CA GLN A 73 4.20 7.13 19.35
C GLN A 73 3.12 7.97 18.63
N GLN A 74 3.45 9.23 18.34
CA GLN A 74 2.51 10.16 17.74
C GLN A 74 1.95 9.62 16.42
N LEU A 75 0.63 9.80 16.25
CA LEU A 75 -0.09 9.44 15.03
C LEU A 75 -0.15 10.64 14.09
N TYR A 76 0.07 10.39 12.81
CA TYR A 76 -0.03 11.37 11.73
C TYR A 76 -1.06 10.87 10.71
N LEU A 77 -2.06 11.68 10.39
CA LEU A 77 -3.00 11.38 9.33
C LEU A 77 -2.61 12.14 8.06
N ASP A 78 -2.66 11.47 6.92
CA ASP A 78 -2.50 12.09 5.61
C ASP A 78 -3.39 11.44 4.55
N ILE A 79 -3.60 12.15 3.45
CA ILE A 79 -4.24 11.62 2.25
C ILE A 79 -3.16 11.43 1.19
N VAL A 80 -3.01 10.18 0.77
CA VAL A 80 -1.90 9.71 -0.04
C VAL A 80 -2.45 9.21 -1.37
N ALA A 81 -1.88 9.67 -2.50
CA ALA A 81 -2.26 9.14 -3.81
C ALA A 81 -1.32 8.01 -4.22
N VAL A 82 -1.92 6.94 -4.73
CA VAL A 82 -1.21 5.71 -5.09
C VAL A 82 -1.70 5.27 -6.46
N THR A 83 -0.76 4.98 -7.34
CA THR A 83 -1.06 4.54 -8.70
C THR A 83 -0.47 3.17 -8.93
N ARG A 84 -1.21 2.28 -9.59
CA ARG A 84 -0.70 0.99 -10.03
C ARG A 84 0.02 1.15 -11.38
N THR A 85 1.27 0.73 -11.42
CA THR A 85 2.11 0.66 -12.63
C THR A 85 2.51 -0.79 -12.93
N GLU A 86 3.25 -1.02 -14.02
CA GLU A 86 3.79 -2.34 -14.36
C GLU A 86 4.75 -2.89 -13.28
N ASP A 87 5.47 -2.00 -12.61
CA ASP A 87 6.40 -2.33 -11.51
C ASP A 87 5.70 -2.43 -10.13
N GLY A 88 4.37 -2.34 -10.11
CA GLY A 88 3.53 -2.43 -8.91
C GLY A 88 3.01 -1.07 -8.44
N TRP A 89 2.74 -0.95 -7.13
CA TRP A 89 2.13 0.26 -6.56
C TRP A 89 3.15 1.35 -6.30
N VAL A 90 2.87 2.56 -6.74
CA VAL A 90 3.74 3.73 -6.61
C VAL A 90 3.01 4.85 -5.91
N LEU A 91 3.66 5.44 -4.90
CA LEU A 91 3.20 6.69 -4.30
C LEU A 91 3.42 7.84 -5.27
N THR A 92 2.34 8.52 -5.63
CA THR A 92 2.38 9.68 -6.54
C THR A 92 2.20 11.00 -5.81
N SER A 93 1.56 10.97 -4.63
CA SER A 93 1.50 12.10 -3.70
C SER A 93 1.28 11.62 -2.27
N GLY A 94 1.45 12.52 -1.30
CA GLY A 94 1.35 12.24 0.12
C GLY A 94 2.64 12.61 0.85
N LEU A 95 2.86 12.07 2.03
CA LEU A 95 3.76 12.73 2.98
C LEU A 95 5.25 12.73 2.61
N CYS A 96 5.74 13.94 2.31
CA CYS A 96 6.84 14.56 3.06
C CYS A 96 6.25 15.70 3.89
N ARG A 97 6.31 15.68 5.22
CA ARG A 97 6.18 16.91 6.02
C ARG A 97 7.37 17.05 6.94
N ARG A 98 8.11 18.14 6.75
CA ARG A 98 8.95 18.75 7.79
C ARG A 98 8.10 19.73 8.59
#